data_AF-A0A1M3H8C3-F1
#
_entry.id   AF-A0A1M3H8C3-F1
#
_cell.length_a   1.000
_cell.length_b   1.000
_cell.length_c   1.000
_cell.angle_alpha   90.00
_cell.angle_beta   90.00
_cell.angle_gamma   90.00
#
_symmetry.space_group_name_H-M   'P 1'
#
loop_
_entity.id
_entity.type
_entity.pdbx_description
1 polymer ?
#
loop_
_entity_poly.entity_id
_entity_poly.type
_entity_poly.pdbx_seq_one_letter_code
_entity_poly.pdbx_strand_id
1 'polypeptide(L)'
;MQKTDILNLYLTPEMEDYFQRNLLGQPVEQIRIKLKELLKFLLLLPYSKGIIAISNEIDDLWHLWILQTRQYKKLMDKLPTKKFIHHSATEYIEKCEKILALDKKKEVNRQISFLVSYINNFGPFTESTVKYWPMALQIFDQLGNDINKLNIFLSTLYQND
;
A
#
# COMPACT_ATOMS: atom_id res chain seq x y z
N MET A 1 16.06 -18.61 1.67
CA MET A 1 14.60 -18.81 1.61
C MET A 1 14.11 -18.15 0.34
N GLN A 2 13.63 -18.89 -0.65
CA GLN A 2 13.02 -18.25 -1.83
C GLN A 2 11.88 -17.36 -1.33
N LYS A 3 11.95 -16.04 -1.58
CA LYS A 3 10.84 -15.14 -1.28
C LYS A 3 9.69 -15.56 -2.19
N THR A 4 8.76 -16.36 -1.67
CA THR A 4 7.53 -16.68 -2.40
C THR A 4 6.87 -15.36 -2.80
N ASP A 5 6.55 -15.20 -4.08
CA ASP A 5 5.88 -13.99 -4.57
C ASP A 5 4.57 -13.81 -3.80
N ILE A 6 4.39 -12.63 -3.17
CA ILE A 6 3.21 -12.27 -2.40
C ILE A 6 1.92 -12.46 -3.20
N LEU A 7 1.95 -12.25 -4.52
CA LEU A 7 0.79 -12.53 -5.37
C LEU A 7 0.39 -13.99 -5.31
N ASN A 8 1.34 -14.92 -5.39
CA ASN A 8 1.05 -16.35 -5.40
C ASN A 8 0.45 -16.85 -4.08
N LEU A 9 0.66 -16.11 -2.97
CA LEU A 9 0.09 -16.43 -1.66
C LEU A 9 -1.36 -15.96 -1.52
N TYR A 10 -1.68 -14.78 -2.07
CA TYR A 10 -2.91 -14.05 -1.74
C TYR A 10 -3.86 -13.84 -2.93
N LEU A 11 -3.34 -13.75 -4.15
CA LEU A 11 -4.15 -13.58 -5.36
C LEU A 11 -4.55 -14.95 -5.90
N THR A 12 -5.86 -15.14 -6.13
CA THR A 12 -6.35 -16.35 -6.81
C THR A 12 -6.41 -16.11 -8.31
N PRO A 13 -6.33 -17.17 -9.15
CA PRO A 13 -6.42 -17.02 -10.60
C PRO A 13 -7.69 -16.29 -11.05
N GLU A 14 -8.83 -16.56 -10.40
CA GLU A 14 -10.11 -15.91 -10.74
C GLU A 14 -10.08 -14.41 -10.47
N MET A 15 -9.41 -13.98 -9.40
CA MET A 15 -9.23 -12.57 -9.09
C MET A 15 -8.23 -11.91 -10.04
N GLU A 16 -7.17 -12.62 -10.43
CA GLU A 16 -6.23 -12.13 -11.43
C GLU A 16 -6.94 -11.85 -12.77
N ASP A 17 -7.73 -12.81 -13.26
CA ASP A 17 -8.55 -12.65 -14.46
C ASP A 17 -9.58 -11.53 -14.32
N TYR A 18 -10.16 -11.36 -13.13
CA TYR A 18 -11.07 -10.26 -12.86
C TYR A 18 -10.37 -8.90 -13.01
N PHE A 19 -9.18 -8.72 -12.41
CA PHE A 19 -8.45 -7.46 -12.54
C PHE A 19 -8.01 -7.18 -13.98
N GLN A 20 -7.52 -8.20 -14.70
CA GLN A 20 -7.13 -8.04 -16.11
C GLN A 20 -8.30 -7.61 -17.00
N ARG A 21 -9.52 -8.14 -16.75
CA ARG A 21 -10.73 -7.75 -17.48
C ARG A 21 -11.27 -6.37 -17.13
N ASN A 22 -11.07 -5.89 -15.90
CA ASN A 22 -11.56 -4.58 -15.47
C ASN A 22 -10.55 -3.45 -15.74
N LEU A 23 -9.27 -3.78 -15.96
CA LEU A 23 -8.19 -2.82 -16.24
C LEU A 23 -7.71 -2.96 -17.69
N LEU A 24 -8.65 -3.02 -18.63
CA LEU A 24 -8.35 -3.16 -20.07
C LEU A 24 -7.40 -2.04 -20.54
N GLY A 25 -6.41 -2.43 -21.35
CA GLY A 25 -5.40 -1.51 -21.89
C GLY A 25 -4.18 -1.29 -21.01
N GLN A 26 -4.17 -1.78 -19.76
CA GLN A 26 -2.96 -1.81 -18.95
C GLN A 26 -2.17 -3.11 -19.17
N PRO A 27 -0.84 -3.06 -19.31
CA PRO A 27 -0.02 -4.27 -19.38
C PRO A 27 -0.17 -5.12 -18.12
N VAL A 28 -0.26 -6.45 -18.29
CA VAL A 28 -0.42 -7.41 -17.18
C VAL A 28 0.63 -7.21 -16.09
N GLU A 29 1.89 -6.97 -16.45
CA GLU A 29 2.95 -6.69 -15.49
C GLU A 29 2.70 -5.44 -14.64
N GLN A 30 2.12 -4.38 -15.22
CA GLN A 30 1.78 -3.19 -14.45
C GLN A 30 0.63 -3.46 -13.47
N ILE A 31 -0.38 -4.23 -13.89
CA ILE A 31 -1.48 -4.65 -13.01
C ILE A 31 -0.91 -5.48 -11.84
N ARG A 32 -0.01 -6.43 -12.12
CA ARG A 32 0.64 -7.26 -11.10
C ARG A 32 1.47 -6.44 -10.12
N ILE A 33 2.19 -5.40 -10.58
CA ILE A 33 2.90 -4.47 -9.69
C ILE A 33 1.92 -3.76 -8.75
N LYS A 34 0.83 -3.19 -9.29
CA LYS A 34 -0.18 -2.50 -8.45
C LYS A 34 -0.82 -3.44 -7.43
N LEU A 35 -1.14 -4.67 -7.84
CA LEU A 35 -1.68 -5.69 -6.93
C LEU A 35 -0.68 -6.07 -5.83
N LYS A 36 0.61 -6.13 -6.13
CA LYS A 36 1.65 -6.33 -5.11
C LYS A 36 1.64 -5.19 -4.08
N GLU A 37 1.60 -3.94 -4.54
CA GLU A 37 1.60 -2.78 -3.65
C GLU A 37 0.31 -2.72 -2.81
N LEU A 38 -0.85 -3.03 -3.39
CA LEU A 38 -2.10 -3.16 -2.64
C LEU A 38 -2.02 -4.24 -1.56
N LEU A 39 -1.48 -5.41 -1.87
CA LEU A 39 -1.33 -6.49 -0.88
C LEU A 39 -0.36 -6.11 0.25
N LYS A 40 0.76 -5.46 -0.08
CA LYS A 40 1.70 -4.94 0.93
C LYS A 40 1.01 -3.94 1.84
N PHE A 41 0.19 -3.06 1.28
CA PHE A 41 -0.65 -2.13 2.03
C PHE A 41 -1.59 -2.88 2.99
N LEU A 42 -2.40 -3.82 2.49
CA LEU A 42 -3.37 -4.56 3.29
C LEU A 42 -2.73 -5.45 4.38
N LEU A 43 -1.51 -5.93 4.16
CA LEU A 43 -0.76 -6.69 5.17
C LEU A 43 -0.31 -5.82 6.35
N LEU A 44 0.09 -4.57 6.08
CA LEU A 44 0.61 -3.66 7.10
C LEU A 44 -0.48 -2.81 7.76
N LEU A 45 -1.55 -2.49 7.04
CA LEU A 45 -2.62 -1.60 7.51
C LEU A 45 -3.15 -1.96 8.90
N PRO A 46 -3.39 -3.25 9.27
CA PRO A 46 -3.87 -3.61 10.60
C PRO A 46 -2.92 -3.23 11.76
N TYR A 47 -1.65 -3.00 11.48
CA TYR A 47 -0.63 -2.60 12.46
C TYR A 47 -0.40 -1.09 12.50
N SER A 48 -0.99 -0.35 11.54
CA SER A 48 -0.88 1.11 11.47
C SER A 48 -1.95 1.78 12.34
N LYS A 49 -1.59 2.91 12.97
CA LYS A 49 -2.50 3.66 13.85
C LYS A 49 -3.08 4.88 13.16
N GLY A 50 -4.05 4.70 12.27
CA GLY A 50 -4.73 5.81 11.58
C GLY A 50 -4.79 5.60 10.08
N ILE A 51 -5.00 6.68 9.33
CA ILE A 51 -5.11 6.64 7.87
C ILE A 51 -3.72 6.65 7.25
N ILE A 52 -3.48 5.77 6.28
CA ILE A 52 -2.25 5.71 5.49
C ILE A 52 -2.63 6.10 4.07
N ALA A 53 -1.90 7.06 3.50
CA ALA A 53 -2.20 7.58 2.19
C ALA A 53 -1.64 6.63 1.12
N ILE A 54 -2.45 6.36 0.10
CA ILE A 54 -2.10 5.59 -1.08
C ILE A 54 -2.51 6.39 -2.32
N SER A 55 -1.89 6.12 -3.46
CA SER A 55 -2.31 6.73 -4.72
C SER A 55 -3.71 6.28 -5.14
N ASN A 56 -4.42 7.11 -5.91
CA ASN A 56 -5.71 6.76 -6.50
C ASN A 56 -5.68 5.44 -7.27
N GLU A 57 -4.58 5.14 -7.97
CA GLU A 57 -4.47 3.88 -8.71
C GLU A 57 -4.57 2.64 -7.79
N ILE A 58 -3.96 2.68 -6.60
CA ILE A 58 -4.05 1.57 -5.63
C ILE A 58 -5.42 1.56 -4.96
N ASP A 59 -5.97 2.73 -4.68
CA ASP A 59 -7.30 2.89 -4.10
C ASP A 59 -8.39 2.33 -5.03
N ASP A 60 -8.33 2.63 -6.33
CA ASP A 60 -9.23 2.08 -7.35
C ASP A 60 -9.16 0.55 -7.42
N LEU A 61 -7.95 -0.02 -7.35
CA LEU A 61 -7.77 -1.48 -7.28
C LEU A 61 -8.40 -2.06 -6.01
N TRP A 62 -8.29 -1.35 -4.88
CA TRP A 62 -8.90 -1.79 -3.64
C TRP A 62 -10.43 -1.79 -3.73
N HIS A 63 -11.00 -0.73 -4.32
CA HIS A 63 -12.44 -0.64 -4.62
C HIS A 63 -12.90 -1.82 -5.48
N LEU A 64 -12.20 -2.12 -6.57
CA LEU A 64 -12.51 -3.26 -7.43
C LEU A 64 -12.51 -4.58 -6.67
N TRP A 65 -11.57 -4.78 -5.73
CA TRP A 65 -11.51 -6.01 -4.93
C TRP A 65 -12.67 -6.09 -3.93
N ILE A 66 -12.96 -5.01 -3.21
CA ILE A 66 -14.00 -5.00 -2.18
C ILE A 66 -15.39 -5.32 -2.73
N LEU A 67 -15.68 -4.88 -3.97
CA LEU A 67 -16.92 -5.23 -4.66
C LEU A 67 -17.08 -6.74 -4.89
N GLN A 68 -15.97 -7.48 -4.97
CA GLN A 68 -15.96 -8.95 -4.98
C GLN A 68 -16.05 -9.49 -3.55
N THR A 69 -17.15 -9.21 -2.86
CA THR A 69 -17.33 -9.40 -1.40
C THR A 69 -16.91 -10.79 -0.89
N ARG A 70 -17.25 -11.88 -1.60
CA ARG A 70 -16.85 -13.24 -1.23
C ARG A 70 -15.34 -13.45 -1.35
N GLN A 71 -14.73 -12.98 -2.44
CA GLN A 71 -13.31 -13.10 -2.72
C GLN A 71 -12.49 -12.20 -1.79
N TYR A 72 -12.98 -11.00 -1.52
CA TYR A 72 -12.37 -10.09 -0.55
C TYR A 72 -12.41 -10.68 0.87
N LYS A 73 -13.53 -11.27 1.29
CA LYS A 73 -13.60 -11.99 2.57
C LYS A 73 -12.58 -13.13 2.65
N LYS A 74 -12.43 -13.92 1.57
CA LYS A 74 -11.40 -14.98 1.49
C LYS A 74 -9.98 -14.41 1.61
N LEU A 75 -9.70 -13.26 1.00
CA LEU A 75 -8.42 -12.58 1.18
C LEU A 75 -8.21 -12.18 2.65
N MET A 76 -9.18 -11.51 3.26
CA MET A 76 -9.10 -11.08 4.66
C MET A 76 -8.84 -12.27 5.60
N ASP A 77 -9.45 -13.41 5.35
CA ASP A 77 -9.25 -14.65 6.15
C ASP A 77 -7.86 -15.26 5.99
N LYS A 78 -7.17 -14.97 4.88
CA LYS A 78 -5.77 -15.37 4.64
C LYS A 78 -4.76 -14.39 5.25
N LEU A 79 -5.12 -13.13 5.47
CA LEU A 79 -4.22 -12.16 6.06
C LEU A 79 -3.87 -12.55 7.52
N PRO A 80 -2.68 -12.21 8.02
CA PRO A 80 -2.23 -12.63 9.36
C PRO A 80 -3.20 -12.26 10.48
N THR A 81 -3.88 -11.12 10.38
CA THR A 81 -4.79 -10.64 11.41
C THR A 81 -6.19 -11.24 11.32
N LYS A 82 -6.57 -11.81 10.17
CA LYS A 82 -7.93 -12.33 9.87
C LYS A 82 -9.05 -11.32 10.13
N LYS A 83 -8.72 -10.03 10.23
CA LYS A 83 -9.69 -8.96 10.45
C LYS A 83 -10.21 -8.46 9.11
N PHE A 84 -11.52 -8.24 9.04
CA PHE A 84 -12.11 -7.62 7.87
C PHE A 84 -11.76 -6.14 7.85
N ILE A 85 -11.04 -5.70 6.81
CA ILE A 85 -10.70 -4.30 6.61
C ILE A 85 -11.84 -3.65 5.83
N HIS A 86 -12.61 -2.82 6.51
CA HIS A 86 -13.62 -1.98 5.87
C HIS A 86 -12.94 -0.84 5.12
N HIS A 87 -13.49 -0.51 3.95
CA HIS A 87 -13.11 0.66 3.18
C HIS A 87 -14.36 1.46 2.89
N SER A 88 -14.26 2.78 3.04
CA SER A 88 -15.37 3.70 2.83
C SER A 88 -14.85 4.94 2.12
N ALA A 89 -15.41 5.23 0.94
CA ALA A 89 -15.07 6.41 0.16
C ALA A 89 -15.36 7.71 0.92
N THR A 90 -16.34 7.72 1.83
CA THR A 90 -16.71 8.91 2.62
C THR A 90 -15.85 9.10 3.87
N GLU A 91 -15.32 8.03 4.46
CA GLU A 91 -14.45 8.17 5.64
C GLU A 91 -13.13 8.87 5.33
N TYR A 92 -12.63 8.75 4.10
CA TYR A 92 -11.37 9.35 3.70
C TYR A 92 -11.43 10.88 3.72
N ILE A 93 -12.47 11.47 3.10
CA ILE A 93 -12.61 12.93 2.98
C ILE A 93 -12.83 13.58 4.35
N GLU A 94 -13.77 13.06 5.14
CA GLU A 94 -14.13 13.68 6.43
C GLU A 94 -13.05 13.52 7.51
N LYS A 95 -12.34 12.39 7.52
CA LYS A 95 -11.25 12.16 8.50
C LYS A 95 -9.97 12.86 8.07
N CYS A 96 -9.61 12.90 6.78
CA CYS A 96 -8.41 13.61 6.33
C CYS A 96 -8.49 15.10 6.64
N GLU A 97 -9.61 15.77 6.35
CA GLU A 97 -9.76 17.21 6.62
C GLU A 97 -9.66 17.53 8.12
N LYS A 98 -10.30 16.73 8.99
CA LYS A 98 -10.25 16.93 10.45
C LYS A 98 -8.91 16.54 11.09
N ILE A 99 -8.27 15.46 10.64
CA ILE A 99 -7.02 14.95 11.24
C ILE A 99 -5.83 15.80 10.81
N LEU A 100 -5.77 16.24 9.54
CA LEU A 100 -4.70 17.11 9.03
C LEU A 100 -4.71 18.49 9.72
N ALA A 101 -5.87 18.95 10.17
CA ALA A 101 -6.02 20.22 10.87
C ALA A 101 -5.54 20.19 12.34
N LEU A 102 -5.44 19.02 12.98
CA LEU A 102 -5.20 18.90 14.43
C LEU A 102 -3.74 18.63 14.83
N ASP A 103 -2.99 17.82 14.07
CA ASP A 103 -1.55 17.58 14.33
C ASP A 103 -0.81 17.01 13.10
N LYS A 104 -0.34 17.91 12.23
CA LYS A 104 0.41 17.58 11.01
C LYS A 104 1.68 16.75 11.28
N LYS A 105 2.37 16.98 12.40
CA LYS A 105 3.62 16.28 12.71
C LYS A 105 3.35 14.82 13.02
N LYS A 106 2.32 14.53 13.82
CA LYS A 106 1.91 13.16 14.14
C LYS A 106 1.45 12.40 12.89
N GLU A 107 0.77 13.07 11.98
CA GLU A 107 0.38 12.49 10.68
C GLU A 107 1.60 12.08 9.85
N VAL A 108 2.54 13.01 9.66
CA VAL A 108 3.78 12.75 8.91
C VAL A 108 4.56 11.60 9.53
N ASN A 109 4.75 11.61 10.85
CA ASN A 109 5.44 10.54 11.56
C ASN A 109 4.77 9.18 11.33
N ARG A 110 3.43 9.13 11.36
CA ARG A 110 2.68 7.89 11.10
C ARG A 110 2.93 7.34 9.70
N GLN A 111 2.85 8.20 8.68
CA GLN A 111 3.10 7.80 7.30
C GLN A 111 4.54 7.29 7.15
N ILE A 112 5.52 7.99 7.74
CA ILE A 112 6.93 7.56 7.72
C ILE A 112 7.12 6.22 8.42
N SER A 113 6.57 6.00 9.63
CA SER A 113 6.65 4.71 10.32
C SER A 113 6.04 3.57 9.51
N PHE A 114 4.98 3.84 8.73
CA PHE A 114 4.43 2.86 7.80
C PHE A 114 5.41 2.52 6.66
N LEU A 115 6.06 3.53 6.06
CA LEU A 115 7.05 3.32 4.99
C LEU A 115 8.30 2.57 5.49
N VAL A 116 8.73 2.84 6.72
CA VAL A 116 9.79 2.08 7.40
C VAL A 116 9.39 0.61 7.53
N SER A 117 8.16 0.35 8.00
CA SER A 117 7.61 -1.00 8.09
C SER A 117 7.52 -1.68 6.72
N TYR A 118 7.16 -0.94 5.68
CA TYR A 118 7.15 -1.42 4.30
C TYR A 118 8.53 -1.93 3.89
N ILE A 119 9.58 -1.13 4.04
CA ILE A 119 10.94 -1.52 3.60
C ILE A 119 11.45 -2.71 4.40
N ASN A 120 11.20 -2.73 5.72
CA ASN A 120 11.65 -3.82 6.57
C ASN A 120 11.01 -5.17 6.18
N ASN A 121 9.74 -5.16 5.77
CA ASN A 121 9.02 -6.40 5.44
C ASN A 121 9.19 -6.82 3.97
N PHE A 122 9.26 -5.87 3.05
CA PHE A 122 9.16 -6.14 1.61
C PHE A 122 10.42 -5.80 0.82
N GLY A 123 11.33 -5.02 1.40
CA GLY A 123 12.52 -4.50 0.75
C GLY A 123 12.34 -3.08 0.19
N PRO A 124 13.39 -2.56 -0.47
CA PRO A 124 13.44 -1.17 -0.90
C PRO A 124 12.37 -0.80 -1.93
N PHE A 125 12.03 0.49 -1.99
CA PHE A 125 11.27 1.04 -3.09
C PHE A 125 12.08 1.01 -4.39
N THR A 126 11.36 0.96 -5.50
CA THR A 126 11.89 1.13 -6.85
C THR A 126 11.24 2.36 -7.48
N GLU A 127 11.81 2.88 -8.57
CA GLU A 127 11.18 3.96 -9.35
C GLU A 127 9.77 3.60 -9.82
N SER A 128 9.53 2.30 -10.10
CA SER A 128 8.22 1.83 -10.55
C SER A 128 7.17 1.77 -9.44
N THR A 129 7.58 1.74 -8.16
CA THR A 129 6.68 1.54 -7.01
C THR A 129 6.51 2.77 -6.13
N VAL A 130 7.50 3.67 -6.06
CA VAL A 130 7.46 4.85 -5.17
C VAL A 130 6.23 5.74 -5.42
N LYS A 131 5.80 5.86 -6.67
CA LYS A 131 4.64 6.68 -7.07
C LYS A 131 3.31 6.27 -6.43
N TYR A 132 3.19 5.04 -5.96
CA TYR A 132 1.97 4.54 -5.34
C TYR A 132 1.82 4.97 -3.87
N TRP A 133 2.86 5.58 -3.30
CA TRP A 133 2.97 5.93 -1.89
C TRP A 133 3.21 7.44 -1.77
N PRO A 134 2.15 8.27 -1.63
CA PRO A 134 2.27 9.74 -1.71
C PRO A 134 3.32 10.34 -0.78
N MET A 135 3.43 9.86 0.47
CA MET A 135 4.47 10.31 1.40
C MET A 135 5.88 9.92 0.93
N ALA A 136 6.07 8.72 0.38
CA ALA A 136 7.36 8.28 -0.13
C ALA A 136 7.77 9.09 -1.36
N LEU A 137 6.80 9.37 -2.26
CA LEU A 137 6.99 10.21 -3.43
C LEU A 137 7.39 11.64 -3.04
N GLN A 138 6.74 12.24 -2.04
CA GLN A 138 7.12 13.56 -1.53
C GLN A 138 8.56 13.60 -0.99
N ILE A 139 8.98 12.57 -0.25
CA ILE A 139 10.35 12.47 0.25
C ILE A 139 11.34 12.24 -0.91
N PHE A 140 10.99 11.40 -1.87
CA PHE A 140 11.78 11.15 -3.08
C PHE A 140 12.04 12.43 -3.87
N ASP A 141 11.00 13.24 -4.09
CA ASP A 141 11.10 14.53 -4.78
C ASP A 141 12.04 15.49 -4.02
N GLN A 142 11.92 15.55 -2.69
CA GLN A 142 12.77 16.38 -1.83
C GLN A 142 14.24 15.95 -1.81
N LEU A 143 14.51 14.66 -2.04
CA LEU A 143 15.86 14.11 -2.13
C LEU A 143 16.46 14.21 -3.55
N GLY A 144 15.77 14.91 -4.45
CA GLY A 144 16.22 15.14 -5.83
C GLY A 144 15.98 13.94 -6.75
N ASN A 145 14.88 13.22 -6.54
CA ASN A 145 14.47 12.06 -7.34
C ASN A 145 15.51 10.92 -7.34
N ASP A 146 16.17 10.71 -6.20
CA ASP A 146 17.17 9.65 -6.03
C ASP A 146 16.59 8.53 -5.16
N ILE A 147 16.32 7.39 -5.80
CA ILE A 147 15.70 6.23 -5.14
C ILE A 147 16.62 5.61 -4.10
N ASN A 148 17.95 5.70 -4.28
CA ASN A 148 18.91 5.20 -3.31
C ASN A 148 18.90 6.07 -2.05
N LYS A 149 18.85 7.40 -2.21
CA LYS A 149 18.73 8.32 -1.06
C LYS A 149 17.44 8.08 -0.28
N LEU A 150 16.29 7.89 -0.95
CA LEU A 150 15.03 7.56 -0.28
C LEU A 150 15.16 6.28 0.55
N ASN A 151 15.67 5.21 -0.06
CA ASN A 151 15.80 3.92 0.61
C ASN A 151 16.79 4.00 1.78
N ILE A 152 17.92 4.67 1.63
CA ILE A 152 18.89 4.91 2.72
C ILE A 152 18.21 5.67 3.85
N PHE A 153 17.54 6.79 3.55
CA PHE A 153 16.85 7.60 4.54
C PHE A 153 15.88 6.75 5.37
N LEU A 154 14.97 6.02 4.72
CA LEU A 154 13.99 5.19 5.41
C LEU A 154 14.63 4.02 6.17
N SER A 155 15.69 3.40 5.64
CA SER A 155 16.42 2.33 6.34
C SER A 155 17.18 2.85 7.57
N THR A 156 17.70 4.08 7.55
CA THR A 156 18.37 4.65 8.73
C THR A 156 17.39 4.97 9.85
N LEU A 157 16.14 5.33 9.53
CA LEU A 157 15.11 5.54 10.55
C LEU A 157 14.76 4.23 11.27
N TYR A 158 14.72 3.11 10.55
CA TYR A 158 14.52 1.79 11.16
C TYR A 158 15.55 1.44 12.23
N GLN A 159 16.82 1.80 12.01
CA GLN A 159 17.91 1.45 12.93
C GLN A 159 17.89 2.27 14.24
N ASN A 160 17.05 3.31 14.31
CA ASN A 160 16.94 4.21 15.45
C ASN A 160 15.61 4.04 16.23
N ASP A 161 14.73 3.11 15.81
CA ASP A 161 13.51 2.70 16.51
C ASP A 161 13.73 1.41 17.33
#